data_AF-A0A7C1L098-F1
#
_entry.id   AF-A0A7C1L098-F1
#
_cell.length_a   1.000
_cell.length_b   1.000
_cell.length_c   1.000
_cell.angle_alpha   90.00
_cell.angle_beta   90.00
_cell.angle_gamma   90.00
#
_symmetry.space_group_name_H-M   'P 1'
#
loop_
_entity.id
_entity.type
_entity.pdbx_description
1 polymer ?
#
loop_
_entity_poly.entity_id
_entity_poly.type
_entity_poly.pdbx_seq_one_letter_code
_entity_poly.pdbx_strand_id
1 'polypeptide(L)' 'MKAVKNIIEDYLKKHGFDGLYYPGECSCKIGDLQPCDSPCMACEPGYITSDPSGEYDYLIGAKKPKP' A
#
# COMPACT_ATOMS: atom_id res chain seq x y z
N MET A 1 -18.38 -4.84 -14.92
CA MET A 1 -16.94 -4.76 -15.23
C MET A 1 -16.24 -4.19 -14.00
N LYS A 2 -15.31 -4.92 -13.38
CA LYS A 2 -14.55 -4.39 -12.22
C LYS A 2 -13.40 -3.54 -12.75
N ALA A 3 -13.18 -2.36 -12.18
CA ALA A 3 -11.96 -1.60 -12.45
C ALA A 3 -10.75 -2.38 -11.94
N VAL A 4 -9.59 -2.22 -12.58
CA VAL A 4 -8.33 -2.88 -12.17
C VAL A 4 -8.00 -2.56 -10.71
N LYS A 5 -8.23 -1.30 -10.28
CA LYS A 5 -8.12 -0.86 -8.89
C LYS A 5 -8.88 -1.77 -7.92
N ASN A 6 -10.11 -2.17 -8.26
CA ASN A 6 -10.92 -3.04 -7.40
C ASN A 6 -10.36 -4.47 -7.32
N ILE A 7 -9.75 -4.97 -8.40
CA ILE A 7 -9.11 -6.29 -8.41
C ILE A 7 -7.89 -6.29 -7.48
N ILE A 8 -7.09 -5.24 -7.54
CA ILE A 8 -5.93 -5.05 -6.67
C ILE A 8 -6.39 -4.93 -5.22
N GLU A 9 -7.40 -4.11 -4.94
CA GLU A 9 -7.92 -3.93 -3.59
C GLU A 9 -8.47 -5.23 -2.98
N ASP A 10 -9.24 -6.00 -3.76
CA ASP A 10 -9.75 -7.31 -3.35
C ASP A 10 -8.59 -8.28 -3.02
N TYR A 11 -7.51 -8.28 -3.82
CA TYR A 11 -6.31 -9.08 -3.58
C TYR A 11 -5.62 -8.66 -2.26
N LEU A 12 -5.39 -7.36 -2.06
CA LEU A 12 -4.72 -6.87 -0.86
C LEU A 12 -5.49 -7.27 0.41
N LYS A 13 -6.81 -7.03 0.42
CA LYS A 13 -7.70 -7.41 1.54
C LYS A 13 -7.67 -8.91 1.80
N LYS A 14 -7.80 -9.74 0.76
CA LYS A 14 -7.82 -11.20 0.88
C LYS A 14 -6.52 -11.77 1.48
N HIS A 15 -5.39 -11.12 1.22
CA HIS A 15 -4.09 -11.54 1.69
C HIS A 15 -3.62 -10.82 2.96
N GLY A 16 -4.43 -9.89 3.49
CA GLY A 16 -4.18 -9.17 4.74
C GLY A 16 -3.13 -8.08 4.64
N PHE A 17 -2.91 -7.52 3.44
CA PHE A 17 -2.10 -6.33 3.23
C PHE A 17 -2.92 -5.06 3.49
N ASP A 18 -2.25 -3.96 3.79
CA ASP A 18 -2.90 -2.67 4.10
C ASP A 18 -2.87 -1.70 2.91
N GLY A 19 -2.06 -1.98 1.89
CA GLY A 19 -1.94 -1.14 0.71
C GLY A 19 -0.77 -1.52 -0.19
N LEU A 20 -0.36 -0.56 -1.01
CA LEU A 20 0.80 -0.66 -1.89
C LEU A 20 1.88 0.34 -1.48
N TYR A 21 3.13 0.00 -1.77
CA TYR A 21 4.26 0.91 -1.63
C TYR A 21 5.25 0.74 -2.77
N TYR A 22 5.99 1.81 -3.07
CA TYR A 22 7.20 1.75 -3.87
C TYR A 22 8.40 1.96 -2.93
N PRO A 23 9.38 1.03 -2.88
CA PRO A 23 10.48 1.10 -1.93
C PRO A 23 11.21 2.46 -1.99
N GLY A 24 11.15 3.21 -0.87
CA GLY A 24 11.85 4.49 -0.72
C GLY A 24 11.21 5.71 -1.38
N GLU A 25 10.01 5.60 -1.97
CA GLU A 25 9.30 6.76 -2.54
C GLU A 25 7.92 6.98 -1.91
N CYS A 26 6.96 6.13 -2.24
CA CYS A 26 5.54 6.43 -1.98
C CYS A 26 4.80 5.22 -1.44
N SER A 27 3.67 5.49 -0.80
CA SER A 27 2.73 4.46 -0.35
C SER A 27 1.29 4.94 -0.52
N CYS A 28 0.38 3.99 -0.69
CA CYS A 28 -1.05 4.25 -0.73
C CYS A 28 -1.83 3.13 -0.05
N LYS A 29 -2.82 3.51 0.76
CA LYS A 29 -3.64 2.58 1.54
C LYS A 29 -4.78 2.00 0.71
N ILE A 30 -5.28 0.84 1.14
CA ILE A 30 -6.60 0.35 0.72
C ILE A 30 -7.66 1.45 0.92
N GLY A 31 -8.57 1.57 -0.05
CA GLY A 31 -9.58 2.63 -0.09
C GLY A 31 -9.10 3.93 -0.77
N ASP A 32 -7.79 4.13 -0.86
CA ASP A 32 -7.17 5.25 -1.58
C ASP A 32 -5.97 4.79 -2.41
N LEU A 33 -6.14 3.68 -3.15
CA LEU A 33 -5.08 3.12 -3.97
C LEU A 33 -4.82 3.96 -5.23
N GLN A 34 -3.55 4.09 -5.59
CA GLN A 34 -3.07 4.79 -6.79
C GLN A 34 -3.49 6.28 -6.90
N PRO A 35 -3.33 7.10 -5.84
CA PRO A 35 -3.65 8.53 -5.92
C PRO A 35 -2.63 9.31 -6.77
N CYS A 36 -1.50 8.69 -7.10
CA CYS A 36 -0.43 9.28 -7.90
C CYS A 36 -0.69 9.25 -9.42
N ASP A 37 -1.81 8.67 -9.88
CA ASP A 37 -2.16 8.47 -11.30
C ASP A 37 -1.07 7.81 -12.16
N SER A 38 -0.11 7.15 -11.52
CA SER A 38 1.03 6.50 -12.17
C SER A 38 0.77 4.99 -12.35
N PRO A 39 1.28 4.38 -13.44
CA PRO A 39 1.23 2.92 -13.60
C PRO A 39 1.97 2.23 -12.44
N CYS A 40 1.24 1.51 -11.59
CA CYS A 40 1.80 0.78 -10.44
C CYS A 40 2.56 -0.50 -10.83
N MET A 41 3.36 -0.48 -11.89
CA MET A 41 4.05 -1.67 -12.41
C MET A 41 5.08 -2.23 -11.44
N ALA A 42 5.62 -1.40 -10.55
CA ALA A 42 6.63 -1.78 -9.57
C ALA A 42 6.20 -1.48 -8.12
N CYS A 43 4.92 -1.21 -7.90
CA CYS A 43 4.40 -1.11 -6.54
C CYS A 43 4.21 -2.51 -5.95
N GLU A 44 4.61 -2.66 -4.70
CA GLU A 44 4.54 -3.91 -3.97
C GLU A 44 3.45 -3.86 -2.89
N PRO A 45 2.78 -4.98 -2.58
CA PRO A 45 1.88 -5.07 -1.45
C PRO A 45 2.65 -4.98 -0.13
N GLY A 46 2.11 -4.25 0.85
CA GLY A 46 2.75 -4.10 2.14
C GLY A 46 1.78 -3.87 3.28
N TYR A 47 2.35 -3.63 4.46
CA TYR A 47 1.64 -3.43 5.72
C TYR A 47 1.93 -2.04 6.26
N ILE A 48 0.94 -1.45 6.94
CA ILE A 48 1.16 -0.20 7.66
C ILE A 48 2.24 -0.43 8.71
N THR A 49 3.23 0.44 8.72
CA THR A 49 4.33 0.45 9.71
C THR A 49 4.45 1.82 10.35
N SER A 50 5.00 1.85 11.55
CA SER A 50 5.38 3.08 12.23
C SER A 50 6.46 3.81 11.44
N ASP A 51 6.30 5.13 11.31
CA ASP A 51 7.35 6.02 10.83
C ASP A 51 8.29 6.41 11.99
N PRO A 52 9.57 6.01 11.98
CA PRO A 52 10.51 6.36 13.03
C PRO A 52 10.90 7.85 13.04
N SER A 53 10.73 8.59 11.93
CA SER A 53 10.95 10.05 11.94
C SER A 53 9.74 10.83 12.46
N GLY A 54 8.54 10.23 12.40
CA GLY A 54 7.28 10.88 12.75
C GLY A 54 6.87 12.00 11.79
N GLU A 55 7.40 11.98 10.56
CA GLU A 55 7.14 12.97 9.52
C GLU A 55 5.85 12.63 8.76
N TYR A 56 5.51 11.35 8.67
CA TYR A 56 4.37 10.84 7.93
C TYR A 56 3.33 10.20 8.86
N ASP A 57 2.04 10.41 8.54
CA ASP A 57 0.93 9.79 9.28
C ASP A 57 0.97 8.26 9.22
N TYR A 58 1.50 7.70 8.12
CA TYR A 58 1.70 6.28 7.94
C TYR A 58 2.79 6.01 6.90
N LEU A 59 3.42 4.84 7.01
CA LEU A 59 4.24 4.24 5.95
C LEU A 59 3.70 2.85 5.65
N ILE A 60 3.90 2.37 4.42
CA ILE A 60 3.64 0.98 4.04
C ILE A 60 4.96 0.33 3.65
N GLY A 61 5.22 -0.87 4.17
CA GLY A 61 6.43 -1.63 3.84
C GLY A 61 6.24 -3.15 3.86
N ALA A 62 7.26 -3.88 3.40
CA ALA A 62 7.21 -5.34 3.26
C ALA A 62 7.01 -6.12 4.57
N LYS A 63 7.38 -5.55 5.72
CA LYS A 63 7.37 -6.26 7.00
C LYS A 63 6.07 -6.01 7.74
N LYS A 64 5.38 -7.11 8.12
CA LYS A 64 4.30 -7.03 9.10
C LYS A 64 4.86 -6.46 10.42
N PRO A 65 4.26 -5.42 11.00
CA PRO A 65 4.56 -5.02 12.37
C PRO A 65 4.38 -6.23 13.29
N LYS A 66 5.26 -6.40 14.28
CA LYS A 66 4.99 -7.34 15.36
C LYS A 66 3.81 -6.78 16.18
N PRO A 67 2.84 -7.62 16.56
CA PRO A 67 1.75 -7.21 17.46
C PRO A 67 2.27 -6.81 18.84
#